data_AF-A0A922Z3K6-F1
#
_entry.id   AF-A0A922Z3K6-F1
#
_cell.length_a   1.000
_cell.length_b   1.000
_cell.length_c   1.000
_cell.angle_alpha   90.00
_cell.angle_beta   90.00
_cell.angle_gamma   90.00
#
_symmetry.space_group_name_H-M   'P 1'
#
loop_
_entity.id
_entity.type
_entity.pdbx_description
1 polymer ?
#
loop_
_entity_poly.entity_id
_entity_poly.type
_entity_poly.pdbx_seq_one_letter_code
_entity_poly.pdbx_strand_id
1 'polypeptide(L)'
;MTISNDDDLKSLQDIGRIVAQTLAAMGRAIEPGMTTAELDRIGRALLEREGARSAPELDYQFPGATCISVNDEIAHGIPGARR
;
A
#
# COMPACT_ATOMS: atom_id res chain seq x y z
N MET A 1 -8.67 -15.24 5.56
CA MET A 1 -9.06 -15.44 4.16
C MET A 1 -8.91 -16.92 3.85
N THR A 2 -9.93 -17.56 3.29
CA THR A 2 -9.92 -19.01 3.00
C THR A 2 -10.11 -19.20 1.50
N ILE A 3 -9.25 -20.00 0.88
CA ILE A 3 -9.34 -20.33 -0.55
C ILE A 3 -10.24 -21.56 -0.67
N SER A 4 -11.40 -21.39 -1.30
CA SER A 4 -12.40 -22.46 -1.41
C SER A 4 -12.53 -22.99 -2.84
N ASN A 5 -12.03 -22.25 -3.82
CA ASN A 5 -12.04 -22.61 -5.23
C ASN A 5 -10.86 -21.93 -5.99
N ASP A 6 -10.70 -22.27 -7.26
CA ASP A 6 -9.64 -21.74 -8.11
C ASP A 6 -9.79 -20.25 -8.44
N ASP A 7 -11.02 -19.71 -8.46
CA ASP A 7 -11.27 -18.28 -8.68
C ASP A 7 -10.82 -17.44 -7.49
N ASP A 8 -10.97 -17.94 -6.26
CA ASP A 8 -10.43 -17.32 -5.04
C ASP A 8 -8.90 -17.24 -5.12
N LEU A 9 -8.25 -18.35 -5.52
CA LEU A 9 -6.80 -18.41 -5.67
C LEU A 9 -6.32 -17.45 -6.75
N LYS A 10 -6.99 -17.42 -7.90
CA LYS A 10 -6.66 -16.52 -9.02
C LYS A 10 -6.80 -15.05 -8.60
N SER A 11 -7.90 -14.71 -7.94
CA SER A 11 -8.14 -13.34 -7.45
C SER A 11 -7.06 -12.90 -6.46
N LEU A 12 -6.62 -13.81 -5.57
CA LEU A 12 -5.52 -13.57 -4.65
C LEU A 12 -4.17 -13.37 -5.35
N GLN A 13 -3.88 -14.16 -6.38
CA GLN A 13 -2.66 -14.01 -7.18
C GLN A 13 -2.66 -12.67 -7.94
N ASP A 14 -3.81 -12.27 -8.48
CA ASP A 14 -3.95 -11.02 -9.22
C ASP A 14 -3.74 -9.79 -8.31
N ILE A 15 -4.43 -9.72 -7.16
CA ILE A 15 -4.20 -8.62 -6.22
C ILE A 15 -2.80 -8.65 -5.61
N GLY A 16 -2.24 -9.84 -5.34
CA GLY A 16 -0.87 -10.00 -4.84
C GLY A 16 0.17 -9.44 -5.82
N ARG A 17 -0.03 -9.66 -7.12
CA ARG A 17 0.83 -9.08 -8.18
C ARG A 17 0.76 -7.56 -8.21
N ILE A 18 -0.44 -6.98 -8.09
CA ILE A 18 -0.65 -5.52 -8.04
C ILE A 18 0.06 -4.91 -6.82
N VAL A 19 -0.10 -5.53 -5.64
CA VAL A 19 0.56 -5.09 -4.41
C VAL A 19 2.09 -5.15 -4.55
N ALA A 20 2.63 -6.24 -5.10
CA ALA A 20 4.07 -6.39 -5.31
C ALA A 20 4.63 -5.32 -6.26
N GLN A 21 3.92 -5.03 -7.36
CA GLN A 21 4.32 -3.98 -8.30
C GLN A 21 4.26 -2.59 -7.66
N THR A 22 3.25 -2.33 -6.84
CA THR A 22 3.07 -1.08 -6.10
C THR A 22 4.23 -0.87 -5.12
N LEU A 23 4.53 -1.86 -4.28
CA LEU A 23 5.65 -1.81 -3.33
C LEU A 23 7.00 -1.61 -4.04
N ALA A 24 7.23 -2.32 -5.16
CA ALA A 24 8.46 -2.18 -5.92
C ALA A 24 8.61 -0.78 -6.54
N ALA A 25 7.53 -0.17 -7.00
CA ALA A 25 7.55 1.19 -7.55
C ALA A 25 7.74 2.24 -6.46
N MET A 26 7.05 2.12 -5.32
CA MET A 26 7.27 2.95 -4.13
C MET A 26 8.73 2.89 -3.68
N GLY A 27 9.30 1.68 -3.59
CA GLY A 27 10.70 1.49 -3.21
C GLY A 27 11.71 2.03 -4.22
N ARG A 28 11.35 2.19 -5.50
CA ARG A 28 12.19 2.87 -6.50
C ARG A 28 12.08 4.39 -6.44
N ALA A 29 10.93 4.90 -6.01
CA ALA A 29 10.66 6.34 -5.97
C ALA A 29 11.13 7.00 -4.68
N ILE A 30 11.32 6.24 -3.60
CA ILE A 30 11.74 6.78 -2.31
C ILE A 30 13.13 7.44 -2.40
N GLU A 31 13.24 8.64 -1.85
CA GLU A 31 14.48 9.40 -1.80
C GLU A 31 14.58 10.23 -0.50
N PRO A 32 15.80 10.58 -0.04
CA PRO A 32 15.97 11.40 1.16
C PRO A 32 15.24 12.75 1.06
N GLY A 33 14.52 13.11 2.13
CA GLY A 33 13.78 14.36 2.22
C GLY A 33 12.32 14.28 1.76
N MET A 34 11.90 13.15 1.19
CA MET A 34 10.52 12.89 0.83
C MET A 34 9.69 12.58 2.08
N THR A 35 8.46 13.10 2.15
CA THR A 35 7.52 12.81 3.22
C THR A 35 6.86 11.46 3.03
N THR A 36 6.42 10.82 4.12
CA THR A 36 5.64 9.57 4.03
C THR A 36 4.31 9.78 3.31
N ALA A 37 3.71 10.97 3.39
CA ALA A 37 2.53 11.32 2.59
C ALA A 37 2.81 11.39 1.06
N GLU A 38 3.99 11.84 0.64
CA GLU A 38 4.39 11.79 -0.77
C GLU A 38 4.53 10.37 -1.28
N LEU A 39 5.14 9.49 -0.48
CA LEU A 39 5.27 8.07 -0.81
C LEU A 39 3.90 7.37 -0.86
N ASP A 40 3.00 7.69 0.08
CA ASP A 40 1.63 7.15 0.10
C ASP A 40 0.84 7.51 -1.15
N ARG A 41 0.96 8.76 -1.63
CA ARG A 41 0.31 9.19 -2.88
C ARG A 41 0.76 8.37 -4.09
N ILE A 42 2.03 7.98 -4.14
CA ILE A 42 2.56 7.10 -5.20
C ILE A 42 1.89 5.72 -5.10
N GLY A 43 1.87 5.13 -3.90
CA GLY A 43 1.20 3.85 -3.66
C GLY A 43 -0.27 3.86 -4.05
N ARG A 44 -1.00 4.88 -3.58
CA ARG A 44 -2.41 5.13 -3.90
C ARG A 44 -2.65 5.17 -5.41
N ALA A 45 -1.91 6.03 -6.13
CA ALA A 45 -2.11 6.21 -7.56
C ALA A 45 -1.88 4.92 -8.35
N LEU A 46 -0.95 4.08 -7.92
CA LEU A 46 -0.68 2.78 -8.55
C LEU A 46 -1.79 1.77 -8.28
N LEU A 47 -2.28 1.69 -7.04
CA LEU A 47 -3.43 0.84 -6.71
C LEU A 47 -4.67 1.24 -7.50
N GLU A 48 -5.00 2.54 -7.52
CA GLU A 48 -6.15 3.09 -8.23
C GLU A 48 -6.06 2.84 -9.74
N ARG A 49 -4.86 2.96 -10.33
CA ARG A 49 -4.65 2.68 -11.76
C ARG A 49 -4.98 1.24 -12.13
N GLU A 50 -4.68 0.28 -11.25
CA GLU A 50 -4.99 -1.14 -11.48
C GLU A 50 -6.42 -1.50 -11.03
N GLY A 51 -7.24 -0.52 -10.62
CA GLY A 51 -8.58 -0.75 -10.09
C GLY A 51 -8.61 -1.39 -8.70
N ALA A 52 -7.47 -1.45 -8.01
CA ALA A 52 -7.36 -1.98 -6.66
C ALA A 52 -7.79 -0.91 -5.63
N ARG A 53 -8.39 -1.38 -4.54
CA ARG A 53 -8.77 -0.55 -3.40
C ARG A 53 -7.81 -0.80 -2.26
N SER A 54 -7.32 0.25 -1.62
CA SER A 54 -6.47 0.14 -0.44
C SER A 54 -7.24 -0.54 0.70
N ALA A 55 -6.69 -1.62 1.25
CA ALA A 55 -7.25 -2.23 2.45
C ALA A 55 -7.17 -1.28 3.68
N PRO A 56 -6.00 -0.65 3.99
CA PRO A 56 -5.93 0.35 5.05
C PRO A 56 -7.04 1.40 4.96
N GLU A 57 -7.24 2.03 3.80
CA GLU A 57 -8.24 3.11 3.65
C GLU A 57 -9.69 2.65 3.88
N LEU A 58 -9.99 1.38 3.58
CA LEU A 58 -11.33 0.82 3.79
C LEU A 58 -11.58 0.39 5.24
N ASP A 59 -10.52 0.20 6.01
CA ASP A 59 -10.58 -0.35 7.35
C ASP A 59 -10.30 0.73 8.40
N TYR A 60 -11.00 0.67 9.53
CA TYR A 60 -10.72 1.45 10.74
C TYR A 60 -10.58 2.98 10.56
N GLN A 61 -11.17 3.56 9.51
CA GLN A 61 -11.03 4.98 9.17
C GLN A 61 -9.55 5.41 9.05
N PHE A 62 -8.68 4.51 8.60
CA PHE A 62 -7.25 4.80 8.51
C PHE A 62 -6.98 5.93 7.50
N PRO A 63 -6.22 6.99 7.87
CA PRO A 63 -6.06 8.18 7.04
C PRO A 63 -4.89 8.04 6.04
N GLY A 64 -4.90 6.99 5.21
CA GLY A 64 -3.85 6.73 4.22
C GLY A 64 -4.16 5.51 3.34
N ALA A 65 -3.49 5.41 2.19
CA ALA A 65 -3.62 4.22 1.33
C ALA A 65 -2.67 3.08 1.73
N THR A 66 -1.57 3.42 2.39
CA THR A 66 -0.50 2.52 2.80
C THR A 66 -0.04 2.86 4.21
N CYS A 67 0.55 1.89 4.90
CA CYS A 67 1.19 2.08 6.19
C CYS A 67 2.69 2.28 5.97
N ILE A 68 3.25 3.38 6.48
CA ILE A 68 4.68 3.70 6.31
C ILE A 68 5.26 3.95 7.70
N SER A 69 6.00 2.96 8.19
CA SER A 69 6.57 2.97 9.54
C SER A 69 8.06 3.32 9.49
N VAL A 70 8.42 4.44 10.11
CA VAL A 70 9.79 4.96 10.13
C VAL A 70 10.43 4.74 11.50
N ASN A 71 11.59 4.07 11.51
CA ASN A 71 12.45 3.84 12.68
C ASN A 71 11.77 3.14 13.87
N ASP A 72 11.30 3.92 14.85
CA ASP A 72 10.74 3.49 16.12
C ASP A 72 9.27 3.05 16.01
N GLU A 73 8.64 3.32 14.87
CA GLU A 73 7.28 2.85 14.57
C GLU A 73 7.28 1.35 14.27
N ILE A 74 6.54 0.57 15.07
CA ILE A 74 6.48 -0.89 14.94
C ILE A 74 5.72 -1.31 13.68
N ALA A 75 4.55 -0.72 13.46
CA ALA A 75 3.65 -0.96 12.33
C ALA A 75 2.62 0.17 12.22
N HIS A 76 1.86 0.19 11.12
CA HIS A 76 0.72 1.09 10.92
C HIS A 76 1.05 2.59 11.03
N GLY A 77 2.26 2.98 10.65
CA GLY A 77 2.63 4.40 10.58
C GLY A 77 1.71 5.14 9.62
N ILE A 78 1.07 6.21 10.13
CA ILE A 78 0.15 7.03 9.35
C ILE A 78 0.97 7.93 8.41
N PRO A 79 0.72 7.91 7.09
CA PRO A 79 1.37 8.83 6.17
C PRO A 79 1.12 10.29 6.55
N GLY A 80 2.19 11.10 6.59
CA GLY A 80 2.12 12.47 7.07
C GLY A 80 3.37 13.28 6.71
N ALA A 81 3.66 14.30 7.52
CA ALA A 81 4.78 15.23 7.28
C ALA A 81 6.17 14.66 7.65
N ARG A 82 6.24 13.46 8.25
CA ARG A 82 7.50 12.79 8.59
C ARG A 82 8.28 12.48 7.31
N ARG A 83 9.60 12.64 7.34
CA ARG A 83 10.54 12.38 6.25
C ARG A 83 11.54 11.32 6.65
#